data_AF-A0A7J4E3B1-F1
#
_entry.id   AF-A0A7J4E3B1-F1
#
_cell.length_a   1.000
_cell.length_b   1.000
_cell.length_c   1.000
_cell.angle_alpha   90.00
_cell.angle_beta   90.00
_cell.angle_gamma   90.00
#
_symmetry.space_group_name_H-M   'P 1'
#
loop_
_entity.id
_entity.type
_entity.pdbx_description
1 polymer ?
#
loop_
_entity_poly.entity_id
_entity_poly.type
_entity_poly.pdbx_seq_one_letter_code
_entity_poly.pdbx_strand_id
1 'polypeptide(L)'
;MPYVIKRSGETEGFIPEKIVVSCIKSGATPDVAREIAKEVESAIPEKVESKEIRRIVLEALERRNLKWVENWRAYDRNVKGRRENV
;
A
#
# COMPACT_ATOMS: atom_id res chain seq x y z
N MET A 1 17.05 -1.65 5.70
CA MET A 1 15.76 -1.73 4.97
C MET A 1 14.74 -2.37 5.89
N PRO A 2 13.53 -1.81 6.01
CA PRO A 2 12.50 -2.37 6.88
C PRO A 2 12.09 -3.80 6.50
N TYR A 3 11.58 -4.56 7.46
CA TYR A 3 10.99 -5.87 7.27
C TYR A 3 9.47 -5.80 7.36
N VAL A 4 8.81 -6.50 6.45
CA VAL A 4 7.35 -6.58 6.37
C VAL A 4 6.88 -7.95 6.85
N ILE A 5 6.00 -7.95 7.86
CA ILE A 5 5.31 -9.14 8.33
C ILE A 5 4.03 -9.31 7.49
N LYS A 6 3.98 -10.38 6.71
CA LYS A 6 2.82 -10.73 5.89
C LYS A 6 1.70 -11.27 6.78
N ARG A 7 0.48 -11.31 6.23
CA ARG A 7 -0.68 -11.90 6.93
C ARG A 7 -0.43 -13.34 7.40
N SER A 8 0.38 -14.11 6.68
CA SER A 8 0.76 -15.48 7.04
C SER A 8 1.73 -15.57 8.23
N GLY A 9 2.30 -14.45 8.68
CA GLY A 9 3.40 -14.41 9.65
C GLY A 9 4.80 -14.47 9.04
N GLU A 10 4.90 -14.81 7.74
CA GLU A 10 6.17 -14.76 6.99
C GLU A 10 6.72 -13.33 6.94
N THR A 11 8.04 -13.19 7.02
CA THR A 11 8.73 -11.90 6.88
C THR A 11 9.44 -11.77 5.54
N GLU A 12 9.34 -10.60 4.92
CA GLU A 12 10.09 -10.25 3.71
C GLU A 12 10.71 -8.86 3.85
N GLY A 13 11.71 -8.55 3.03
CA GLY A 13 12.22 -7.19 2.92
C GLY A 13 11.15 -6.24 2.37
N PHE A 14 11.14 -5.00 2.85
CA PHE A 14 10.33 -3.95 2.27
C PHE A 14 10.77 -3.67 0.83
N ILE A 15 9.82 -3.71 -0.10
CA ILE A 15 10.03 -3.49 -1.54
C ILE A 15 9.13 -2.32 -1.96
N PRO A 16 9.67 -1.09 -2.10
CA PRO A 16 8.92 0.11 -2.47
C PRO A 16 8.07 -0.07 -3.75
N GLU A 17 8.57 -0.84 -4.71
CA GLU A 17 7.93 -1.10 -6.00
C GLU A 17 6.55 -1.77 -5.84
N LYS A 18 6.34 -2.56 -4.78
CA LYS A 18 5.02 -3.14 -4.49
C LYS A 18 3.97 -2.06 -4.21
N ILE A 19 4.37 -0.95 -3.57
CA ILE A 19 3.50 0.20 -3.33
C ILE A 19 3.28 0.96 -4.63
N VAL A 20 4.34 1.24 -5.38
CA VAL A 20 4.28 1.96 -6.65
C VAL A 20 3.31 1.29 -7.62
N VAL A 21 3.48 -0.02 -7.85
CA VAL A 21 2.62 -0.81 -8.74
C VAL A 21 1.18 -0.80 -8.27
N SER A 22 0.94 -0.90 -6.96
CA SER A 22 -0.42 -0.89 -6.42
C SER A 22 -1.09 0.48 -6.58
N CYS A 23 -0.37 1.58 -6.37
CA CYS A 23 -0.89 2.93 -6.57
C CYS A 23 -1.21 3.20 -8.06
N ILE A 24 -0.35 2.75 -8.99
CA ILE A 24 -0.60 2.88 -10.43
C ILE A 24 -1.84 2.08 -10.84
N LYS A 25 -2.00 0.85 -10.34
CA LYS A 25 -3.20 0.04 -10.58
C LYS A 25 -4.49 0.69 -10.04
N SER A 26 -4.37 1.57 -9.06
CA SER A 26 -5.45 2.38 -8.52
C SER A 26 -5.71 3.68 -9.30
N GLY A 27 -4.87 4.00 -10.30
CA GLY A 27 -5.00 5.17 -11.16
C GLY A 27 -4.08 6.34 -10.83
N ALA A 28 -3.16 6.19 -9.87
CA ALA A 28 -2.14 7.21 -9.62
C ALA A 28 -1.13 7.27 -10.77
N THR A 29 -0.58 8.46 -11.04
CA THR A 29 0.53 8.61 -11.98
C THR A 29 1.80 7.98 -11.41
N PRO A 30 2.79 7.59 -12.25
CA PRO A 30 4.05 7.02 -11.78
C PRO A 30 4.78 7.90 -10.76
N ASP A 31 4.76 9.22 -10.94
CA ASP A 31 5.47 10.16 -10.08
C ASP A 31 4.82 10.23 -8.69
N VAL A 32 3.49 10.36 -8.64
CA VAL A 32 2.74 10.33 -7.38
C VAL A 32 2.88 8.99 -6.68
N ALA A 33 2.90 7.88 -7.42
CA ALA A 33 3.10 6.55 -6.86
C ALA A 33 4.48 6.40 -6.20
N ARG A 34 5.53 6.96 -6.81
CA ARG A 34 6.89 6.97 -6.22
C ARG A 34 6.98 7.86 -4.98
N GLU A 35 6.33 9.02 -5.00
CA GLU A 35 6.24 9.89 -3.82
C GLU A 35 5.58 9.16 -2.64
N ILE A 36 4.43 8.52 -2.88
CA ILE A 36 3.73 7.73 -1.84
C ILE A 36 4.63 6.61 -1.30
N ALA A 37 5.35 5.90 -2.17
CA ALA A 37 6.25 4.83 -1.72
C ALA A 37 7.36 5.37 -0.80
N LYS A 38 7.94 6.54 -1.13
CA LYS A 38 8.95 7.21 -0.30
C LYS A 38 8.38 7.73 1.02
N GLU A 39 7.17 8.30 0.99
CA GLU A 39 6.45 8.72 2.21
C GLU A 39 6.24 7.53 3.15
N VAL A 40 5.78 6.39 2.61
CA VAL A 40 5.55 5.18 3.39
C VAL A 40 6.86 4.64 3.96
N GLU A 41 7.91 4.53 3.14
CA GLU A 41 9.22 4.06 3.59
C GLU A 41 9.77 4.89 4.75
N SER A 42 9.57 6.21 4.70
CA SER A 42 10.03 7.13 5.75
C SER A 42 9.15 7.08 7.02
N ALA A 43 7.91 6.60 6.90
CA ALA A 43 6.93 6.58 7.99
C ALA A 43 6.88 5.23 8.74
N ILE A 44 7.44 4.15 8.17
CA ILE A 44 7.38 2.83 8.77
C ILE A 44 8.59 2.55 9.68
N PRO A 45 8.39 1.80 10.78
CA PRO A 45 9.49 1.32 11.62
C PRO A 45 10.28 0.21 10.92
N GLU A 46 11.40 -0.21 11.52
CA GLU A 46 12.25 -1.31 11.01
C GLU A 46 11.49 -2.63 10.82
N LYS A 47 10.42 -2.87 11.58
CA LYS A 47 9.56 -4.05 11.45
C LYS A 47 8.10 -3.64 11.48
N VAL A 48 7.36 -3.90 10.40
CA VAL A 48 5.99 -3.42 10.20
C VAL A 48 5.09 -4.51 9.62
N GLU A 49 3.82 -4.53 10.00
CA GLU A 49 2.86 -5.44 9.37
C GLU A 49 2.40 -4.93 8.01
N SER A 50 2.20 -5.84 7.06
CA SER A 50 1.67 -5.52 5.73
C SER A 50 0.31 -4.80 5.75
N LYS A 51 -0.52 -5.04 6.79
CA LYS A 51 -1.80 -4.33 6.98
C LYS A 51 -1.61 -2.85 7.33
N GLU A 52 -0.54 -2.54 8.05
CA GLU A 52 -0.22 -1.18 8.48
C GLU A 52 0.33 -0.37 7.31
N ILE A 53 1.23 -0.96 6.50
CA ILE A 53 1.65 -0.37 5.22
C ILE A 53 0.43 -0.03 4.35
N ARG A 54 -0.52 -0.96 4.24
CA ARG A 54 -1.75 -0.72 3.46
C ARG A 54 -2.53 0.47 3.99
N ARG A 55 -2.67 0.62 5.31
CA ARG A 55 -3.36 1.76 5.94
C ARG A 55 -2.69 3.07 5.54
N ILE A 56 -1.37 3.17 5.70
CA ILE A 56 -0.60 4.38 5.39
C ILE A 56 -0.72 4.73 3.89
N VAL A 57 -0.65 3.73 3.00
CA VAL A 57 -0.83 3.96 1.55
C VAL A 57 -2.23 4.49 1.24
N LEU A 58 -3.28 3.92 1.83
CA LEU A 58 -4.65 4.38 1.59
C LEU A 58 -4.87 5.80 2.10
N GLU A 59 -4.32 6.16 3.26
CA GLU A 59 -4.34 7.53 3.78
C GLU A 59 -3.59 8.50 2.85
N ALA A 60 -2.44 8.08 2.31
CA ALA A 60 -1.68 8.88 1.36
C ALA A 60 -2.41 9.09 0.03
N LEU A 61 -3.15 8.08 -0.44
CA LEU A 61 -4.03 8.17 -1.60
C LEU A 61 -5.25 9.05 -1.30
N GLU A 62 -5.85 8.92 -0.12
CA GLU A 62 -7.03 9.70 0.30
C GLU A 62 -6.74 11.21 0.31
N ARG A 63 -5.57 11.60 0.83
CA ARG A 63 -5.09 13.00 0.79
C ARG A 63 -4.90 13.57 -0.61
N ARG A 64 -4.78 12.72 -1.63
CA ARG A 64 -4.49 13.12 -3.02
C ARG A 64 -5.71 13.01 -3.93
N ASN A 65 -6.42 11.89 -3.86
CA ASN A 65 -7.60 11.61 -4.65
C ASN A 65 -8.42 10.44 -4.06
N LEU A 66 -9.62 10.74 -3.57
CA LEU A 66 -10.56 9.75 -3.05
C LEU A 66 -10.88 8.64 -4.06
N LYS A 67 -10.88 8.94 -5.37
CA LYS A 67 -11.17 7.95 -6.41
C LYS A 67 -10.13 6.84 -6.46
N TRP A 68 -8.86 7.14 -6.18
CA TRP A 68 -7.80 6.12 -6.16
C TRP A 68 -7.97 5.16 -4.98
N VAL A 69 -8.47 5.64 -3.85
CA VAL A 69 -8.82 4.79 -2.70
C VAL A 69 -9.93 3.80 -3.08
N GLU A 70 -10.99 4.29 -3.74
CA GLU A 70 -12.07 3.44 -4.24
C GLU A 70 -11.56 2.37 -5.21
N ASN A 71 -10.73 2.76 -6.18
CA ASN A 71 -10.12 1.87 -7.16
C ASN A 71 -9.22 0.83 -6.50
N TRP A 72 -8.42 1.22 -5.50
CA TRP A 72 -7.64 0.29 -4.70
C TRP A 72 -8.53 -0.75 -4.01
N ARG A 73 -9.58 -0.30 -3.32
CA ARG A 73 -10.50 -1.19 -2.60
C ARG A 73 -11.17 -2.16 -3.56
N ALA A 74 -11.60 -1.70 -4.73
CA ALA A 74 -12.15 -2.54 -5.80
C ALA A 74 -11.12 -3.58 -6.29
N TYR A 75 -9.88 -3.18 -6.54
CA TYR A 75 -8.81 -4.08 -6.97
C TYR A 75 -8.49 -5.14 -5.89
N ASP A 76 -8.36 -4.74 -4.63
CA ASP A 76 -8.08 -5.65 -3.51
C ASP A 76 -9.22 -6.69 -3.32
N ARG A 77 -10.49 -6.29 -3.49
CA ARG A 77 -11.63 -7.23 -3.44
C ARG A 77 -11.62 -8.20 -4.62
N ASN A 78 -11.52 -7.68 -5.84
CA ASN A 78 -11.72 -8.47 -7.06
C ASN A 78 -10.52 -9.35 -7.41
N VAL A 79 -9.30 -8.92 -7.09
CA VAL A 79 -8.06 -9.62 -7.51
C VAL A 79 -7.40 -10.36 -6.36
N LYS A 80 -7.46 -9.83 -5.14
CA LYS A 80 -6.79 -10.45 -3.98
C LYS A 80 -7.73 -11.21 -3.05
N GLY A 81 -9.03 -11.25 -3.37
CA GLY A 81 -10.04 -11.95 -2.56
C GLY A 81 -10.14 -11.43 -1.12
N ARG A 82 -9.71 -10.18 -0.86
CA ARG A 82 -9.77 -9.61 0.49
C ARG A 82 -11.21 -9.17 0.76
N ARG A 83 -11.91 -9.89 1.64
CA ARG A 83 -13.11 -9.34 2.31
C ARG A 83 -12.64 -8.24 3.25
N GLU A 84 -13.17 -7.03 3.09
CA GLU A 84 -12.98 -5.96 4.07
C GLU A 84 -13.61 -6.47 5.37
N ASN A 85 -12.79 -6.86 6.33
CA ASN A 85 -13.24 -6.91 7.72
C ASN A 85 -13.26 -5.44 8.14
N VAL A 86 -14.47 -4.88 8.20
CA VAL A 86 -14.76 -3.67 8.98
C VAL A 86 -14.41 -3.95 10.43
#